data_AF-A0A919WSD1-F1
#
_entry.id   AF-A0A919WSD1-F1
#
_cell.length_a   1.000
_cell.length_b   1.000
_cell.length_c   1.000
_cell.angle_alpha   90.00
_cell.angle_beta   90.00
_cell.angle_gamma   90.00
#
_symmetry.space_group_name_H-M   'P 1'
#
loop_
_entity.id
_entity.type
_entity.pdbx_description
1 polymer ?
#
loop_
_entity_poly.entity_id
_entity_poly.type
_entity_poly.pdbx_seq_one_letter_code
_entity_poly.pdbx_strand_id
1 'polypeptide(L)'
;MEYVWVEKNKNIKSIVNKEMKIHINWSKKPDEDYTRLSKQYMNAGYIILKEIVEGPHNNIKYDMWFLPSIYMMRQAIELLIKSGIAINGATKSELQRIFIAAKHNVKELYKTYKDSYGVEELNEAEQTWLEEYLDSIELIDSSSDLFRYPFKDDFMQQYGDKALDVIHMGNRLIYCFSTLNKMINGEWFNEVKLNVEEDPHFLQVAVTGVNNCYLSDSLWSDEFRKQIKGYSEAATFLFENFKESGDEALFYPIVFLMRNAIEIGLKRLLHMQMDQGIDLHIVRSKRNSHLLYKDLWNSIKPMLVHYSKEDNQKEETLELAENYIRSLDCIDKHGDIFRYPCTYSNEYKFNDEEIDVANFYSYLLGIFHFIDSCEAWLDNIKNYEMEVKNENEAEMRSEWVSEMRTYME
;
A
#
# COMPACT_ATOMS: atom_id res chain seq x y z
N MET A 1 6.80 -12.65 -16.41
CA MET A 1 5.88 -11.51 -16.16
C MET A 1 5.53 -10.93 -17.52
N GLU A 2 4.24 -10.72 -17.79
CA GLU A 2 3.79 -10.09 -19.03
C GLU A 2 4.08 -8.59 -18.96
N TYR A 3 4.82 -8.06 -19.93
CA TYR A 3 5.09 -6.62 -20.00
C TYR A 3 3.95 -5.93 -20.73
N VAL A 4 3.19 -5.11 -20.01
CA VAL A 4 2.06 -4.32 -20.52
C VAL A 4 2.47 -2.86 -20.62
N TRP A 5 2.09 -2.18 -21.70
CA TRP A 5 2.38 -0.75 -21.91
C TRP A 5 1.09 0.08 -22.00
N VAL A 6 1.22 1.40 -21.89
CA VAL A 6 0.11 2.34 -22.13
C VAL A 6 -0.25 2.37 -23.62
N GLU A 7 -1.54 2.35 -23.92
CA GLU A 7 -2.09 2.19 -25.27
C GLU A 7 -3.12 3.25 -25.60
N LYS A 8 -3.16 3.67 -26.86
CA LYS A 8 -4.15 4.62 -27.34
C LYS A 8 -5.56 4.02 -27.27
N ASN A 9 -6.51 4.80 -26.76
CA ASN A 9 -7.93 4.45 -26.65
C ASN A 9 -8.27 3.26 -25.73
N LYS A 10 -7.33 2.77 -24.91
CA LYS A 10 -7.68 1.78 -23.88
C LYS A 10 -8.57 2.43 -22.83
N ASN A 11 -9.61 1.71 -22.39
CA ASN A 11 -10.52 2.16 -21.34
C ASN A 11 -10.55 1.12 -20.23
N ILE A 12 -10.35 1.57 -18.99
CA ILE A 12 -10.26 0.73 -17.79
C ILE A 12 -11.53 -0.09 -17.51
N LYS A 13 -12.70 0.37 -17.96
CA LYS A 13 -14.01 -0.28 -17.78
C LYS A 13 -14.50 -1.07 -19.01
N SER A 14 -13.74 -1.13 -20.09
CA SER A 14 -14.13 -1.94 -21.25
C SER A 14 -14.19 -3.42 -20.87
N ILE A 15 -15.24 -4.11 -21.32
CA ILE A 15 -15.35 -5.57 -21.21
C ILE A 15 -14.75 -6.20 -22.47
N VAL A 16 -13.52 -6.71 -22.36
CA VAL A 16 -12.81 -7.36 -23.46
C VAL A 16 -12.83 -8.88 -23.27
N ASN A 17 -12.57 -9.34 -22.06
CA ASN A 17 -12.68 -10.72 -21.62
C ASN A 17 -14.00 -10.94 -20.86
N LYS A 18 -14.94 -11.66 -21.48
CA LYS A 18 -16.23 -11.98 -20.86
C LYS A 18 -16.15 -13.05 -19.77
N GLU A 19 -15.12 -13.89 -19.79
CA GLU A 19 -14.95 -14.99 -18.83
C GLU A 19 -14.47 -14.47 -17.46
N MET A 20 -13.74 -13.35 -17.46
CA MET A 20 -13.26 -12.67 -16.24
C MET A 20 -14.12 -11.46 -15.87
N LYS A 21 -15.39 -11.46 -16.30
CA LYS A 21 -16.34 -10.41 -15.99
C LYS A 21 -16.99 -10.66 -14.64
N ILE A 22 -16.94 -9.67 -13.76
CA ILE A 22 -17.61 -9.66 -12.45
C ILE A 22 -18.62 -8.52 -12.37
N HIS A 23 -19.59 -8.63 -11.44
CA HIS A 23 -20.54 -7.55 -11.13
C HIS A 23 -20.30 -7.04 -9.71
N ILE A 24 -19.80 -5.82 -9.60
CA ILE A 24 -19.59 -5.18 -8.30
C ILE A 24 -20.93 -4.69 -7.77
N ASN A 25 -21.51 -5.44 -6.84
CA ASN A 25 -22.79 -5.10 -6.24
C ASN A 25 -22.73 -5.13 -4.70
N TRP A 26 -22.74 -3.96 -4.10
CA TRP A 26 -22.87 -3.76 -2.65
C TRP A 26 -24.33 -3.79 -2.23
N SER A 27 -24.61 -4.40 -1.08
CA SER A 27 -25.96 -4.51 -0.53
C SER A 27 -26.54 -3.15 -0.11
N LYS A 28 -25.67 -2.14 0.06
CA LYS A 28 -25.96 -0.83 0.64
C LYS A 28 -26.36 -0.92 2.11
N LYS A 29 -25.92 -1.99 2.78
CA LYS A 29 -26.06 -2.22 4.20
C LYS A 29 -24.65 -2.30 4.82
N PRO A 30 -24.26 -1.32 5.66
CA PRO A 30 -22.90 -1.24 6.17
C PRO A 30 -22.43 -2.50 6.92
N ASP A 31 -23.31 -3.14 7.70
CA ASP A 31 -23.03 -4.39 8.39
C ASP A 31 -22.61 -5.51 7.42
N GLU A 32 -23.39 -5.78 6.39
CA GLU A 32 -23.09 -6.81 5.38
C GLU A 32 -21.83 -6.44 4.57
N ASP A 33 -21.74 -5.18 4.12
CA ASP A 33 -20.71 -4.74 3.19
C ASP A 33 -19.33 -4.58 3.83
N TYR A 34 -19.24 -4.04 5.06
CA TYR A 34 -17.98 -3.99 5.81
C TYR A 34 -17.51 -5.39 6.23
N THR A 35 -18.43 -6.29 6.61
CA THR A 35 -18.09 -7.69 6.93
C THR A 35 -17.55 -8.41 5.70
N ARG A 36 -18.19 -8.21 4.54
CA ARG A 36 -17.73 -8.81 3.28
C ARG A 36 -16.33 -8.32 2.95
N LEU A 37 -16.09 -7.01 2.96
CA LEU A 37 -14.79 -6.45 2.62
C LEU A 37 -13.70 -6.81 3.65
N SER A 38 -14.03 -6.91 4.94
CA SER A 38 -13.07 -7.34 5.97
C SER A 38 -12.54 -8.75 5.69
N LYS A 39 -13.44 -9.69 5.37
CA LYS A 39 -13.07 -11.06 5.01
C LYS A 39 -12.26 -11.13 3.71
N GLN A 40 -12.60 -10.31 2.71
CA GLN A 40 -11.82 -10.21 1.47
C GLN A 40 -10.37 -9.78 1.73
N TYR A 41 -10.17 -8.74 2.54
CA TYR A 41 -8.84 -8.27 2.91
C TYR A 41 -8.06 -9.25 3.80
N MET A 42 -8.72 -9.90 4.77
CA MET A 42 -8.08 -10.91 5.61
C MET A 42 -7.62 -12.11 4.77
N ASN A 43 -8.47 -12.61 3.88
CA ASN A 43 -8.14 -13.74 3.01
C ASN A 43 -7.00 -13.39 2.04
N ALA A 44 -7.03 -12.21 1.41
CA ALA A 44 -5.97 -11.77 0.51
C ALA A 44 -4.61 -11.62 1.24
N GLY A 45 -4.62 -11.00 2.43
CA GLY A 45 -3.44 -10.92 3.29
C GLY A 45 -2.92 -12.30 3.68
N TYR A 46 -3.79 -13.20 4.13
CA TYR A 46 -3.42 -14.57 4.49
C TYR A 46 -2.82 -15.36 3.31
N ILE A 47 -3.39 -15.26 2.11
CA ILE A 47 -2.87 -15.92 0.90
C ILE A 47 -1.44 -15.48 0.60
N ILE A 48 -1.15 -14.18 0.70
CA ILE A 48 0.22 -13.65 0.51
C ILE A 48 1.15 -14.11 1.64
N LEU A 49 0.72 -14.02 2.90
CA LEU A 49 1.51 -14.49 4.05
C LEU A 49 1.87 -15.97 3.91
N LYS A 50 0.90 -16.79 3.52
CA LYS A 50 1.09 -18.22 3.28
C LYS A 50 2.14 -18.47 2.21
N GLU A 51 2.10 -17.74 1.09
CA GLU A 51 3.09 -17.85 0.03
C GLU A 51 4.51 -17.41 0.47
N ILE A 52 4.60 -16.42 1.38
CA ILE A 52 5.89 -16.00 1.96
C ILE A 52 6.48 -17.14 2.82
N VAL A 53 5.66 -17.77 3.66
CA VAL A 53 6.10 -18.74 4.68
C VAL A 53 6.26 -20.15 4.12
N GLU A 54 5.28 -20.64 3.36
CA GLU A 54 5.22 -22.03 2.87
C GLU A 54 5.81 -22.18 1.46
N GLY A 55 5.92 -21.09 0.70
CA GLY A 55 6.52 -21.09 -0.62
C GLY A 55 8.04 -21.27 -0.59
N PRO A 56 8.68 -21.43 -1.76
CA PRO A 56 10.14 -21.47 -1.86
C PRO A 56 10.75 -20.20 -1.26
N HIS A 57 11.79 -20.38 -0.44
CA HIS A 57 12.48 -19.28 0.23
C HIS A 57 12.88 -18.18 -0.75
N ASN A 58 12.49 -16.94 -0.45
CA ASN A 58 12.71 -15.78 -1.30
C ASN A 58 12.76 -14.50 -0.45
N ASN A 59 13.94 -13.89 -0.33
CA ASN A 59 14.13 -12.65 0.45
C ASN A 59 13.22 -11.49 -0.02
N ILE A 60 12.91 -11.39 -1.31
CA ILE A 60 11.98 -10.35 -1.80
C ILE A 60 10.59 -10.54 -1.18
N LYS A 61 10.13 -11.78 -1.03
CA LYS A 61 8.83 -12.06 -0.40
C LYS A 61 8.85 -11.67 1.08
N TYR A 62 9.89 -12.08 1.81
CA TYR A 62 10.03 -11.74 3.23
C TYR A 62 10.19 -10.24 3.47
N ASP A 63 11.02 -9.54 2.69
CA ASP A 63 11.34 -8.13 2.92
C ASP A 63 10.31 -7.16 2.31
N MET A 64 9.56 -7.59 1.29
CA MET A 64 8.73 -6.70 0.48
C MET A 64 7.27 -7.13 0.43
N TRP A 65 6.94 -8.40 0.21
CA TRP A 65 5.54 -8.87 0.16
C TRP A 65 4.90 -8.93 1.55
N PHE A 66 5.73 -9.07 2.59
CA PHE A 66 5.27 -8.99 3.98
C PHE A 66 4.57 -7.66 4.28
N LEU A 67 5.05 -6.55 3.74
CA LEU A 67 4.49 -5.21 3.99
C LEU A 67 3.01 -5.08 3.56
N PRO A 68 2.63 -5.34 2.29
CA PRO A 68 1.22 -5.32 1.90
C PRO A 68 0.39 -6.40 2.61
N SER A 69 0.97 -7.56 2.93
CA SER A 69 0.28 -8.61 3.69
C SER A 69 -0.19 -8.12 5.06
N ILE A 70 0.72 -7.55 5.85
CA ILE A 70 0.43 -7.00 7.18
C ILE A 70 -0.58 -5.85 7.08
N TYR A 71 -0.39 -4.95 6.12
CA TYR A 71 -1.35 -3.87 5.89
C TYR A 71 -2.76 -4.40 5.62
N MET A 72 -2.93 -5.38 4.72
CA MET A 72 -4.26 -5.90 4.38
C MET A 72 -4.95 -6.56 5.57
N MET A 73 -4.20 -7.31 6.38
CA MET A 73 -4.74 -7.95 7.58
C MET A 73 -5.13 -6.90 8.65
N ARG A 74 -4.33 -5.83 8.80
CA ARG A 74 -4.67 -4.69 9.67
C ARG A 74 -5.89 -3.93 9.14
N GLN A 75 -6.03 -3.74 7.83
CA GLN A 75 -7.22 -3.15 7.21
C GLN A 75 -8.45 -4.02 7.46
N ALA A 76 -8.32 -5.35 7.39
CA ALA A 76 -9.41 -6.27 7.69
C ALA A 76 -9.90 -6.12 9.14
N ILE A 77 -8.98 -5.98 10.11
CA ILE A 77 -9.32 -5.73 11.52
C ILE A 77 -10.15 -4.45 11.66
N GLU A 78 -9.72 -3.34 11.06
CA GLU A 78 -10.46 -2.08 11.09
C GLU A 78 -11.87 -2.24 10.52
N LEU A 79 -12.00 -2.88 9.35
CA LEU A 79 -13.29 -3.11 8.69
C LEU A 79 -14.21 -4.01 9.50
N LEU A 80 -13.67 -5.04 10.16
CA LEU A 80 -14.46 -5.96 10.99
C LEU A 80 -15.04 -5.25 12.21
N ILE A 81 -14.25 -4.42 12.92
CA ILE A 81 -14.77 -3.65 14.06
C ILE A 81 -15.85 -2.67 13.60
N LYS A 82 -15.63 -1.99 12.45
CA LYS A 82 -16.64 -1.10 11.84
C LYS A 82 -17.94 -1.84 11.50
N SER A 83 -17.83 -3.07 10.99
CA SER A 83 -18.97 -3.96 10.78
C SER A 83 -19.70 -4.26 12.09
N GLY A 84 -18.98 -4.62 13.16
CA GLY A 84 -19.58 -4.92 14.46
C GLY A 84 -20.42 -3.77 15.01
N ILE A 85 -19.93 -2.52 14.87
CA ILE A 85 -20.70 -1.33 15.27
C ILE A 85 -21.98 -1.18 14.43
N ALA A 86 -21.92 -1.51 13.14
CA ALA A 86 -23.10 -1.47 12.26
C ALA A 86 -24.11 -2.59 12.56
N ILE A 87 -23.64 -3.81 12.83
CA ILE A 87 -24.47 -4.98 13.17
C ILE A 87 -25.34 -4.71 14.40
N ASN A 88 -24.76 -4.08 15.42
CA ASN A 88 -25.44 -3.80 16.69
C ASN A 88 -26.36 -2.57 16.66
N GLY A 89 -26.74 -2.11 15.46
CA GLY A 89 -27.88 -1.21 15.26
C GLY A 89 -27.56 0.28 15.33
N ALA A 90 -26.29 0.69 15.22
CA ALA A 90 -25.93 2.09 15.08
C ALA A 90 -26.64 2.71 13.86
N THR A 91 -27.25 3.88 14.05
CA THR A 91 -27.85 4.62 12.94
C THR A 91 -26.77 5.10 11.96
N LYS A 92 -27.16 5.37 10.70
CA LYS A 92 -26.23 5.90 9.68
C LYS A 92 -25.47 7.15 10.14
N SER A 93 -26.13 8.05 10.88
CA SER A 93 -25.52 9.26 11.45
C SER A 93 -24.53 8.96 12.57
N GLU A 94 -24.81 7.94 13.39
CA GLU A 94 -23.91 7.51 14.44
C GLU A 94 -22.66 6.84 13.86
N LEU A 95 -22.83 5.94 12.89
CA LEU A 95 -21.73 5.32 12.16
C LEU A 95 -20.82 6.39 11.54
N GLN A 96 -21.41 7.37 10.83
CA GLN A 96 -20.65 8.47 10.26
C GLN A 96 -19.84 9.23 11.32
N ARG A 97 -20.48 9.60 12.45
CA ARG A 97 -19.80 10.31 13.55
C ARG A 97 -18.65 9.48 14.14
N ILE A 98 -18.88 8.20 14.41
CA ILE A 98 -17.88 7.29 14.98
C ILE A 98 -16.72 7.12 14.01
N PHE A 99 -17.00 6.84 12.72
CA PHE A 99 -15.96 6.59 11.73
C PHE A 99 -15.14 7.84 11.41
N ILE A 100 -15.73 9.04 11.44
CA ILE A 100 -15.00 10.30 11.30
C ILE A 100 -14.11 10.57 12.53
N ALA A 101 -14.61 10.28 13.73
CA ALA A 101 -13.89 10.52 14.97
C ALA A 101 -12.70 9.56 15.14
N ALA A 102 -12.95 8.26 14.99
CA ALA A 102 -11.93 7.22 15.16
C ALA A 102 -11.02 7.06 13.94
N LYS A 103 -11.51 7.39 12.73
CA LYS A 103 -10.82 7.20 11.44
C LYS A 103 -10.32 5.76 11.25
N HIS A 104 -9.04 5.54 11.52
CA HIS A 104 -8.33 4.28 11.38
C HIS A 104 -8.01 3.64 12.73
N ASN A 105 -8.22 4.34 13.85
CA ASN A 105 -7.79 3.90 15.16
C ASN A 105 -8.61 2.69 15.63
N VAL A 106 -7.99 1.51 15.64
CA VAL A 106 -8.68 0.25 15.94
C VAL A 106 -9.01 0.11 17.42
N LYS A 107 -8.19 0.69 18.31
CA LYS A 107 -8.45 0.75 19.75
C LYS A 107 -9.71 1.54 20.07
N GLU A 108 -9.85 2.75 19.54
CA GLU A 108 -11.00 3.62 19.78
C GLU A 108 -12.28 3.05 19.16
N LEU A 109 -12.18 2.39 18.00
CA LEU A 109 -13.30 1.64 17.41
C LEU A 109 -13.73 0.49 18.32
N TYR A 110 -12.78 -0.31 18.81
CA TYR A 110 -13.06 -1.41 19.74
C TYR A 110 -13.67 -0.91 21.04
N LYS A 111 -13.10 0.13 21.64
CA LYS A 111 -13.62 0.74 22.86
C LYS A 111 -15.06 1.24 22.66
N THR A 112 -15.32 1.91 21.55
CA THR A 112 -16.68 2.35 21.19
C THR A 112 -17.65 1.18 21.11
N TYR A 113 -17.23 0.06 20.50
CA TYR A 113 -18.02 -1.16 20.44
C TYR A 113 -18.28 -1.72 21.86
N LYS A 114 -17.22 -1.94 22.64
CA LYS A 114 -17.27 -2.51 23.98
C LYS A 114 -18.18 -1.71 24.90
N ASP A 115 -18.02 -0.39 24.94
CA ASP A 115 -18.78 0.51 25.81
C ASP A 115 -20.28 0.57 25.41
N SER A 116 -20.60 0.33 24.13
CA SER A 116 -21.97 0.44 23.62
C SER A 116 -22.73 -0.88 23.63
N TYR A 117 -22.05 -2.01 23.42
CA TYR A 117 -22.68 -3.28 23.08
C TYR A 117 -22.26 -4.47 23.96
N GLY A 118 -21.20 -4.34 24.76
CA GLY A 118 -20.67 -5.47 25.52
C GLY A 118 -19.79 -6.40 24.68
N VAL A 119 -19.13 -7.34 25.35
CA VAL A 119 -18.18 -8.32 24.78
C VAL A 119 -18.34 -9.69 25.46
N GLU A 120 -19.58 -10.10 25.72
CA GLU A 120 -19.96 -11.29 26.50
C GLU A 120 -19.41 -12.61 25.92
N GLU A 121 -19.16 -12.63 24.61
CA GLU A 121 -18.57 -13.78 23.91
C GLU A 121 -17.09 -14.01 24.27
N LEU A 122 -16.42 -13.01 24.86
CA LEU A 122 -15.02 -13.08 25.24
C LEU A 122 -14.86 -13.31 26.73
N ASN A 123 -13.96 -14.22 27.12
CA ASN A 123 -13.53 -14.34 28.51
C ASN A 123 -12.51 -13.24 28.87
N GLU A 124 -12.23 -13.08 30.16
CA GLU A 124 -11.35 -12.01 30.67
C GLU A 124 -9.93 -12.03 30.05
N ALA A 125 -9.35 -13.22 29.84
CA ALA A 125 -8.02 -13.35 29.25
C ALA A 125 -8.02 -12.97 27.76
N GLU A 126 -9.04 -13.38 27.01
CA GLU A 126 -9.24 -12.99 25.61
C GLU A 126 -9.44 -11.48 25.46
N GLN A 127 -10.25 -10.87 26.35
CA GLN A 127 -10.46 -9.42 26.36
C GLN A 127 -9.17 -8.67 26.65
N THR A 128 -8.43 -9.10 27.67
CA THR A 128 -7.17 -8.45 28.08
C THR A 128 -6.14 -8.50 26.95
N TRP A 129 -5.95 -9.68 26.36
CA TRP A 129 -5.04 -9.87 25.24
C TRP A 129 -5.42 -8.98 24.04
N LEU A 130 -6.71 -8.94 23.69
CA LEU A 130 -7.19 -8.15 22.56
C LEU A 130 -6.96 -6.65 22.79
N GLU A 131 -7.24 -6.15 24.00
CA GLU A 131 -7.00 -4.74 24.35
C GLU A 131 -5.52 -4.37 24.27
N GLU A 132 -4.65 -5.19 24.85
CA GLU A 132 -3.20 -4.97 24.81
C GLU A 132 -2.67 -5.01 23.37
N TYR A 133 -3.19 -5.91 22.53
CA TYR A 133 -2.77 -6.02 21.13
C TYR A 133 -3.23 -4.85 20.27
N LEU A 134 -4.49 -4.41 20.40
CA LEU A 134 -5.00 -3.23 19.70
C LEU A 134 -4.26 -1.96 20.14
N ASP A 135 -3.91 -1.85 21.43
CA ASP A 135 -3.05 -0.78 21.95
C ASP A 135 -1.67 -0.80 21.28
N SER A 136 -1.08 -1.98 21.12
CA SER A 136 0.21 -2.16 20.47
C SER A 136 0.17 -1.78 18.98
N ILE A 137 -0.92 -2.09 18.27
CA ILE A 137 -1.12 -1.64 16.89
C ILE A 137 -1.10 -0.12 16.82
N GLU A 138 -1.85 0.57 17.69
CA GLU A 138 -1.96 2.03 17.65
C GLU A 138 -0.67 2.74 18.07
N LEU A 139 0.15 2.13 18.92
CA LEU A 139 1.47 2.67 19.27
C LEU A 139 2.41 2.73 18.05
N ILE A 140 2.27 1.79 17.12
CA ILE A 140 3.20 1.58 16.00
C ILE A 140 2.64 2.12 14.66
N ASP A 141 1.35 1.92 14.38
CA ASP A 141 0.71 2.20 13.10
C ASP A 141 -0.69 2.85 13.24
N SER A 142 -0.79 3.89 14.09
CA SER A 142 -2.05 4.62 14.31
C SER A 142 -2.66 5.26 13.07
N SER A 143 -1.84 5.58 12.07
CA SER A 143 -2.29 6.19 10.80
C SER A 143 -2.57 5.15 9.71
N SER A 144 -2.39 3.86 10.00
CA SER A 144 -2.49 2.78 9.02
C SER A 144 -1.58 3.01 7.81
N ASP A 145 -0.42 3.63 7.99
CA ASP A 145 0.44 4.12 6.91
C ASP A 145 1.85 3.50 6.91
N LEU A 146 2.27 2.89 8.03
CA LEU A 146 3.62 2.40 8.24
C LEU A 146 4.04 1.36 7.19
N PHE A 147 3.16 0.40 6.90
CA PHE A 147 3.43 -0.69 5.94
C PHE A 147 2.98 -0.34 4.52
N ARG A 148 2.43 0.86 4.28
CA ARG A 148 2.02 1.33 2.95
C ARG A 148 3.07 2.20 2.28
N TYR A 149 3.80 2.99 3.04
CA TYR A 149 4.74 3.97 2.53
C TYR A 149 6.15 3.67 3.03
N PRO A 150 7.19 4.32 2.45
CA PRO A 150 8.53 4.28 3.00
C PRO A 150 8.54 4.54 4.51
N PHE A 151 9.38 3.80 5.22
CA PHE A 151 9.47 3.94 6.67
C PHE A 151 9.97 5.32 7.04
N LYS A 152 9.35 5.92 8.06
CA LYS A 152 9.73 7.24 8.55
C LYS A 152 11.05 7.17 9.32
N ASP A 153 11.80 8.28 9.35
CA ASP A 153 13.12 8.37 10.00
C ASP A 153 13.11 7.91 11.46
N ASP A 154 12.05 8.23 12.21
CA ASP A 154 11.88 7.85 13.61
C ASP A 154 11.72 6.33 13.78
N PHE A 155 10.94 5.69 12.91
CA PHE A 155 10.82 4.24 12.87
C PHE A 155 12.16 3.58 12.53
N MET A 156 12.87 4.08 11.51
CA MET A 156 14.17 3.53 11.11
C MET A 156 15.26 3.79 12.15
N GLN A 157 15.23 4.90 12.88
CA GLN A 157 16.14 5.14 14.00
C GLN A 157 15.97 4.11 15.12
N GLN A 158 14.73 3.64 15.35
CA GLN A 158 14.43 2.67 16.40
C GLN A 158 14.59 1.22 15.96
N TYR A 159 14.23 0.90 14.71
CA TYR A 159 14.10 -0.47 14.20
C TYR A 159 15.01 -0.79 13.00
N GLY A 160 15.76 0.17 12.49
CA GLY A 160 16.73 -0.04 11.42
C GLY A 160 17.73 -1.13 11.77
N ASP A 161 18.13 -1.89 10.75
CA ASP A 161 19.01 -3.05 10.83
C ASP A 161 18.49 -4.22 11.70
N LYS A 162 17.21 -4.19 12.09
CA LYS A 162 16.53 -5.31 12.75
C LYS A 162 15.69 -6.11 11.74
N ALA A 163 15.32 -7.32 12.13
CA ALA A 163 14.41 -8.16 11.35
C ALA A 163 13.05 -8.22 12.06
N LEU A 164 11.97 -7.96 11.34
CA LEU A 164 10.61 -8.15 11.83
C LEU A 164 10.21 -9.62 11.69
N ASP A 165 9.65 -10.18 12.76
CA ASP A 165 9.28 -11.59 12.82
C ASP A 165 8.00 -11.87 12.03
N VAL A 166 8.17 -12.44 10.83
CA VAL A 166 7.08 -12.58 9.86
C VAL A 166 5.99 -13.52 10.37
N ILE A 167 6.38 -14.63 10.99
CA ILE A 167 5.44 -15.66 11.45
C ILE A 167 4.67 -15.18 12.67
N HIS A 168 5.36 -14.65 13.68
CA HIS A 168 4.70 -14.20 14.91
C HIS A 168 3.78 -13.01 14.66
N MET A 169 4.23 -12.02 13.88
CA MET A 169 3.37 -10.87 13.53
C MET A 169 2.14 -11.32 12.73
N GLY A 170 2.33 -12.23 11.75
CA GLY A 170 1.24 -12.79 10.97
C GLY A 170 0.21 -13.55 11.82
N ASN A 171 0.67 -14.46 12.68
CA ASN A 171 -0.21 -15.23 13.56
C ASN A 171 -1.02 -14.35 14.51
N ARG A 172 -0.41 -13.31 15.08
CA ARG A 172 -1.12 -12.40 16.01
C ARG A 172 -2.20 -11.58 15.32
N LEU A 173 -2.01 -11.18 14.06
CA LEU A 173 -3.07 -10.55 13.28
C LEU A 173 -4.24 -11.51 13.01
N ILE A 174 -3.95 -12.78 12.73
CA ILE A 174 -4.98 -13.83 12.56
C ILE A 174 -5.72 -14.04 13.89
N TYR A 175 -5.01 -14.13 15.01
CA TYR A 175 -5.62 -14.26 16.34
C TYR A 175 -6.49 -13.05 16.69
N CYS A 176 -6.01 -11.83 16.44
CA CYS A 176 -6.78 -10.62 16.65
C CYS A 176 -8.07 -10.62 15.83
N PHE A 177 -7.98 -10.89 14.52
CA PHE A 177 -9.16 -10.91 13.65
C PHE A 177 -10.15 -12.02 14.04
N SER A 178 -9.65 -13.21 14.39
CA SER A 178 -10.50 -14.32 14.81
C SER A 178 -11.20 -14.05 16.15
N THR A 179 -10.49 -13.42 17.10
CA THR A 179 -11.07 -13.01 18.40
C THR A 179 -12.13 -11.93 18.22
N LEU A 180 -11.89 -10.95 17.34
CA LEU A 180 -12.90 -9.96 16.96
C LEU A 180 -14.10 -10.59 16.25
N ASN A 181 -13.88 -11.61 15.41
CA ASN A 181 -14.98 -12.33 14.76
C ASN A 181 -15.82 -13.08 15.80
N LYS A 182 -15.18 -13.70 16.81
CA LYS A 182 -15.89 -14.32 17.93
C LYS A 182 -16.70 -13.29 18.72
N MET A 183 -16.11 -12.14 19.03
CA MET A 183 -16.77 -11.05 19.74
C MET A 183 -18.04 -10.55 19.02
N ILE A 184 -18.00 -10.47 17.68
CA ILE A 184 -19.06 -9.85 16.88
C ILE A 184 -20.09 -10.87 16.40
N ASN A 185 -19.64 -12.07 16.02
CA ASN A 185 -20.44 -13.08 15.33
C ASN A 185 -20.65 -14.35 16.17
N GLY A 186 -20.08 -14.45 17.38
CA GLY A 186 -20.21 -15.61 18.26
C GLY A 186 -19.36 -16.83 17.87
N GLU A 187 -18.54 -16.73 16.83
CA GLU A 187 -17.72 -17.84 16.33
C GLU A 187 -16.29 -17.41 15.97
N TRP A 188 -15.34 -18.33 16.09
CA TRP A 188 -13.95 -18.10 15.64
C TRP A 188 -13.87 -18.06 14.12
N PHE A 189 -13.06 -17.16 13.58
CA PHE A 189 -12.80 -17.12 12.14
C PHE A 189 -11.93 -18.32 11.73
N ASN A 190 -12.40 -19.12 10.76
CA ASN A 190 -11.74 -20.34 10.28
C ASN A 190 -11.28 -21.28 11.41
N GLU A 191 -12.04 -21.35 12.50
CA GLU A 191 -11.76 -22.19 13.67
C GLU A 191 -10.44 -21.85 14.41
N VAL A 192 -9.78 -20.75 14.07
CA VAL A 192 -8.51 -20.34 14.70
C VAL A 192 -8.78 -19.72 16.07
N LYS A 193 -8.44 -20.41 17.14
CA LYS A 193 -8.59 -19.91 18.52
C LYS A 193 -7.38 -19.12 18.96
N LEU A 194 -7.59 -18.04 19.71
CA LEU A 194 -6.52 -17.28 20.34
C LEU A 194 -5.73 -18.17 21.30
N ASN A 195 -4.41 -18.20 21.14
CA ASN A 195 -3.51 -18.65 22.19
C ASN A 195 -3.19 -17.47 23.12
N VAL A 196 -3.80 -17.42 24.29
CA VAL A 196 -3.61 -16.32 25.27
C VAL A 196 -2.19 -16.27 25.86
N GLU A 197 -1.38 -17.30 25.66
CA GLU A 197 0.03 -17.32 26.06
C GLU A 197 0.93 -16.56 25.06
N GLU A 198 0.42 -16.26 23.86
CA GLU A 198 1.14 -15.43 22.89
C GLU A 198 1.24 -13.99 23.38
N ASP A 199 2.40 -13.39 23.19
CA ASP A 199 2.65 -12.01 23.57
C ASP A 199 1.82 -11.02 22.70
N PRO A 200 1.04 -10.11 23.30
CA PRO A 200 0.15 -9.20 22.58
C PRO A 200 0.88 -7.95 22.04
N HIS A 201 2.13 -8.07 21.59
CA HIS A 201 2.80 -6.98 20.88
C HIS A 201 2.67 -7.13 19.36
N PHE A 202 2.22 -6.05 18.70
CA PHE A 202 2.03 -6.00 17.27
C PHE A 202 3.35 -6.15 16.51
N LEU A 203 4.37 -5.37 16.88
CA LEU A 203 5.69 -5.42 16.25
C LEU A 203 6.62 -6.33 17.06
N GLN A 204 7.08 -7.40 16.42
CA GLN A 204 8.02 -8.36 16.99
C GLN A 204 9.33 -8.34 16.22
N VAL A 205 10.45 -8.27 16.93
CA VAL A 205 11.78 -8.39 16.33
C VAL A 205 12.25 -9.84 16.44
N ALA A 206 12.75 -10.38 15.34
CA ALA A 206 13.37 -11.70 15.26
C ALA A 206 14.85 -11.65 15.65
N VAL A 207 15.38 -12.79 16.12
CA VAL A 207 16.81 -12.93 16.47
C VAL A 207 17.70 -12.90 15.21
N THR A 208 17.16 -13.32 14.06
CA THR A 208 17.91 -13.37 12.79
C THR A 208 17.05 -12.85 11.63
N GLY A 209 17.70 -12.30 10.61
CA GLY A 209 17.03 -11.90 9.36
C GLY A 209 16.65 -13.06 8.43
N VAL A 210 17.09 -14.29 8.72
CA VAL A 210 16.72 -15.45 7.91
C VAL A 210 15.23 -15.73 8.08
N ASN A 211 14.50 -15.81 6.97
CA ASN A 211 13.05 -15.98 6.93
C ASN A 211 12.27 -14.88 7.69
N ASN A 212 12.82 -13.66 7.72
CA ASN A 212 12.19 -12.51 8.38
C ASN A 212 12.38 -11.25 7.55
N CYS A 213 11.53 -10.25 7.76
CA CYS A 213 11.57 -9.00 7.01
C CYS A 213 12.69 -8.12 7.54
N TYR A 214 13.78 -7.97 6.78
CA TYR A 214 14.94 -7.19 7.21
C TYR A 214 14.76 -5.70 6.91
N LEU A 215 14.85 -4.88 7.96
CA LEU A 215 14.76 -3.43 7.91
C LEU A 215 16.13 -2.79 7.63
N SER A 216 16.86 -3.29 6.63
CA SER A 216 17.99 -2.54 6.07
C SER A 216 17.51 -1.70 4.91
N ASP A 217 17.42 -0.40 5.13
CA ASP A 217 17.64 0.53 4.03
C ASP A 217 19.08 0.99 4.21
N SER A 218 19.94 0.75 3.22
CA SER A 218 21.21 1.46 3.25
C SER A 218 20.89 2.95 3.11
N LEU A 219 21.70 3.82 3.70
CA LEU A 219 21.63 5.28 3.48
C LEU A 219 21.73 5.67 1.97
N TRP A 220 21.92 4.68 1.08
CA TRP A 220 22.06 4.77 -0.37
C TRP A 220 20.99 3.98 -1.13
N SER A 221 20.08 3.25 -0.46
CA SER A 221 19.03 2.45 -1.11
C SER A 221 17.74 3.25 -1.20
N ASP A 222 17.12 3.20 -2.37
CA ASP A 222 15.82 3.78 -2.66
C ASP A 222 14.74 3.28 -1.68
N GLU A 223 14.39 4.13 -0.70
CA GLU A 223 13.40 3.88 0.37
C GLU A 223 12.03 3.47 -0.17
N PHE A 224 11.72 3.75 -1.44
CA PHE A 224 10.47 3.41 -2.10
C PHE A 224 10.44 1.99 -2.66
N ARG A 225 11.60 1.40 -2.95
CA ARG A 225 11.72 0.13 -3.70
C ARG A 225 10.99 -1.02 -3.03
N LYS A 226 11.10 -1.16 -1.70
CA LYS A 226 10.48 -2.25 -0.96
C LYS A 226 8.96 -2.21 -1.09
N GLN A 227 8.36 -1.03 -0.93
CA GLN A 227 6.92 -0.86 -1.02
C GLN A 227 6.46 -0.96 -2.48
N ILE A 228 7.15 -0.35 -3.44
CA ILE A 228 6.80 -0.46 -4.86
C ILE A 228 6.75 -1.93 -5.28
N LYS A 229 7.84 -2.67 -5.05
CA LYS A 229 7.97 -4.06 -5.46
C LYS A 229 7.05 -4.99 -4.68
N GLY A 230 6.95 -4.78 -3.37
CA GLY A 230 6.05 -5.54 -2.50
C GLY A 230 4.60 -5.46 -2.97
N TYR A 231 4.10 -4.25 -3.20
CA TYR A 231 2.70 -4.05 -3.59
C TYR A 231 2.41 -4.50 -5.02
N SER A 232 3.28 -4.23 -6.00
CA SER A 232 3.04 -4.62 -7.40
C SER A 232 3.15 -6.13 -7.62
N GLU A 233 4.14 -6.80 -7.02
CA GLU A 233 4.31 -8.25 -7.15
C GLU A 233 3.24 -9.02 -6.36
N ALA A 234 2.86 -8.55 -5.17
CA ALA A 234 1.76 -9.14 -4.41
C ALA A 234 0.42 -9.00 -5.17
N ALA A 235 0.17 -7.86 -5.82
CA ALA A 235 -1.00 -7.68 -6.69
C ALA A 235 -0.98 -8.66 -7.87
N THR A 236 0.19 -8.84 -8.51
CA THR A 236 0.36 -9.81 -9.60
C THR A 236 0.06 -11.22 -9.11
N PHE A 237 0.61 -11.61 -7.96
CA PHE A 237 0.37 -12.91 -7.37
C PHE A 237 -1.12 -13.16 -7.09
N LEU A 238 -1.82 -12.20 -6.46
CA LEU A 238 -3.26 -12.33 -6.23
C LEU A 238 -4.06 -12.36 -7.53
N PHE A 239 -3.65 -11.63 -8.57
CA PHE A 239 -4.29 -11.71 -9.88
C PHE A 239 -4.11 -13.08 -10.54
N GLU A 240 -2.94 -13.72 -10.43
CA GLU A 240 -2.77 -15.11 -10.87
C GLU A 240 -3.70 -16.06 -10.10
N ASN A 241 -3.80 -15.92 -8.77
CA ASN A 241 -4.75 -16.69 -7.96
C ASN A 241 -6.22 -16.46 -8.38
N PHE A 242 -6.59 -15.22 -8.73
CA PHE A 242 -7.91 -14.91 -9.27
C PHE A 242 -8.15 -15.62 -10.60
N LYS A 243 -7.18 -15.63 -11.53
CA LYS A 243 -7.32 -16.32 -12.82
C LYS A 243 -7.52 -17.83 -12.65
N GLU A 244 -6.89 -18.43 -11.65
CA GLU A 244 -7.00 -19.87 -11.37
C GLU A 244 -8.32 -20.23 -10.65
N SER A 245 -8.74 -19.41 -9.68
CA SER A 245 -9.88 -19.72 -8.80
C SER A 245 -11.21 -19.13 -9.27
N GLY A 246 -11.19 -18.03 -10.02
CA GLY A 246 -12.36 -17.19 -10.28
C GLY A 246 -12.89 -16.47 -9.04
N ASP A 247 -12.14 -16.40 -7.94
CA ASP A 247 -12.62 -15.81 -6.69
C ASP A 247 -12.70 -14.28 -6.76
N GLU A 248 -13.91 -13.77 -7.04
CA GLU A 248 -14.19 -12.34 -7.12
C GLU A 248 -13.86 -11.57 -5.83
N ALA A 249 -13.72 -12.25 -4.68
CA ALA A 249 -13.30 -11.67 -3.41
C ALA A 249 -11.92 -10.99 -3.50
N LEU A 250 -11.07 -11.39 -4.46
CA LEU A 250 -9.73 -10.85 -4.64
C LEU A 250 -9.70 -9.51 -5.38
N PHE A 251 -10.79 -9.09 -6.04
CA PHE A 251 -10.79 -7.91 -6.90
C PHE A 251 -10.42 -6.61 -6.14
N TYR A 252 -11.08 -6.32 -5.02
CA TYR A 252 -10.80 -5.10 -4.23
C TYR A 252 -9.35 -5.06 -3.71
N PRO A 253 -8.83 -6.14 -3.08
CA PRO A 253 -7.43 -6.22 -2.68
C PRO A 253 -6.44 -6.03 -3.85
N ILE A 254 -6.64 -6.71 -4.99
CA ILE A 254 -5.76 -6.58 -6.17
C ILE A 254 -5.68 -5.12 -6.65
N VAL A 255 -6.85 -4.49 -6.84
CA VAL A 255 -6.91 -3.11 -7.33
C VAL A 255 -6.29 -2.15 -6.32
N PHE A 256 -6.56 -2.32 -5.03
CA PHE A 256 -5.93 -1.52 -3.99
C PHE A 256 -4.40 -1.62 -4.03
N LEU A 257 -3.85 -2.85 -4.08
CA LEU A 257 -2.41 -3.06 -4.08
C LEU A 257 -1.73 -2.37 -5.26
N MET A 258 -2.27 -2.56 -6.48
CA MET A 258 -1.71 -1.95 -7.68
C MET A 258 -1.90 -0.42 -7.70
N ARG A 259 -3.05 0.09 -7.25
CA ARG A 259 -3.27 1.54 -7.12
C ARG A 259 -2.30 2.17 -6.11
N ASN A 260 -1.99 1.49 -5.02
CA ASN A 260 -0.99 1.93 -4.05
C ASN A 260 0.42 1.90 -4.65
N ALA A 261 0.79 0.84 -5.38
CA ALA A 261 2.08 0.77 -6.09
C ALA A 261 2.27 1.93 -7.08
N ILE A 262 1.22 2.29 -7.84
CA ILE A 262 1.21 3.46 -8.75
C ILE A 262 1.44 4.77 -7.98
N GLU A 263 0.76 4.97 -6.85
CA GLU A 263 0.96 6.18 -6.02
C GLU A 263 2.41 6.29 -5.54
N ILE A 264 2.97 5.18 -5.04
CA ILE A 264 4.34 5.16 -4.51
C ILE A 264 5.35 5.37 -5.64
N GLY A 265 5.15 4.76 -6.81
CA GLY A 265 6.00 5.00 -7.97
C GLY A 265 6.00 6.46 -8.42
N LEU A 266 4.84 7.13 -8.43
CA LEU A 266 4.77 8.57 -8.67
C LEU A 266 5.47 9.38 -7.57
N LYS A 267 5.32 9.00 -6.30
CA LYS A 267 6.04 9.65 -5.20
C LYS A 267 7.55 9.47 -5.31
N ARG A 268 8.03 8.32 -5.79
CA ARG A 268 9.45 8.12 -6.05
C ARG A 268 9.95 9.08 -7.13
N LEU A 269 9.25 9.17 -8.27
CA LEU A 269 9.56 10.13 -9.33
C LEU A 269 9.55 11.58 -8.82
N LEU A 270 8.61 11.95 -7.94
CA LEU A 270 8.56 13.26 -7.31
C LEU A 270 9.81 13.57 -6.47
N HIS A 271 10.41 12.55 -5.85
CA HIS A 271 11.57 12.68 -4.97
C HIS A 271 12.92 12.56 -5.71
N MET A 272 12.93 12.27 -7.01
CA MET A 272 14.16 12.18 -7.78
C MET A 272 14.88 13.53 -7.84
N GLN A 273 16.15 13.53 -7.45
CA GLN A 273 17.03 14.69 -7.51
C GLN A 273 17.79 14.66 -8.83
N MET A 274 17.35 15.50 -9.77
CA MET A 274 17.91 15.68 -11.11
C MET A 274 18.42 17.13 -11.25
N ASP A 275 19.32 17.39 -12.20
CA ASP A 275 19.80 18.77 -12.45
C ASP A 275 18.67 19.72 -12.88
N GLN A 276 17.75 19.25 -13.73
CA GLN A 276 16.47 19.92 -14.04
C GLN A 276 15.30 19.23 -13.32
N GLY A 277 15.45 19.07 -12.01
CA GLY A 277 14.47 18.44 -11.13
C GLY A 277 13.30 19.32 -10.71
N ILE A 278 12.47 18.75 -9.84
CA ILE A 278 11.30 19.41 -9.28
C ILE A 278 11.71 20.29 -8.10
N ASP A 279 11.14 21.50 -8.00
CA ASP A 279 11.41 22.41 -6.91
C ASP A 279 11.14 21.77 -5.52
N LEU A 280 12.11 21.90 -4.61
CA LEU A 280 12.06 21.25 -3.29
C LEU A 280 10.85 21.68 -2.45
N HIS A 281 10.34 22.91 -2.61
CA HIS A 281 9.12 23.35 -1.96
C HIS A 281 7.91 22.55 -2.47
N ILE A 282 7.83 22.29 -3.78
CA ILE A 282 6.80 21.45 -4.38
C ILE A 282 6.90 20.04 -3.81
N VAL A 283 8.09 19.40 -3.86
CA VAL A 283 8.32 18.05 -3.31
C VAL A 283 7.85 17.97 -1.86
N ARG A 284 8.29 18.89 -1.00
CA ARG A 284 7.89 18.92 0.42
C ARG A 284 6.39 19.12 0.62
N SER A 285 5.76 19.96 -0.18
CA SER A 285 4.31 20.23 -0.09
C SER A 285 3.45 19.06 -0.56
N LYS A 286 3.97 18.22 -1.48
CA LYS A 286 3.22 17.15 -2.15
C LYS A 286 3.59 15.74 -1.70
N ARG A 287 4.66 15.54 -0.91
CA ARG A 287 5.13 14.22 -0.44
C ARG A 287 4.05 13.33 0.19
N ASN A 288 3.10 13.93 0.90
CA ASN A 288 2.01 13.22 1.58
C ASN A 288 0.70 13.21 0.78
N SER A 289 0.70 13.70 -0.47
CA SER A 289 -0.51 13.70 -1.28
C SER A 289 -0.88 12.31 -1.77
N HIS A 290 -2.18 12.06 -1.87
CA HIS A 290 -2.77 10.85 -2.47
C HIS A 290 -3.41 11.14 -3.84
N LEU A 291 -3.36 12.40 -4.29
CA LEU A 291 -3.97 12.85 -5.54
C LEU A 291 -3.03 12.56 -6.71
N LEU A 292 -3.28 11.45 -7.40
CA LEU A 292 -2.45 10.95 -8.49
C LEU A 292 -2.27 12.00 -9.59
N TYR A 293 -3.37 12.61 -10.03
CA TYR A 293 -3.32 13.55 -11.14
C TYR A 293 -2.94 14.97 -10.70
N LYS A 294 -3.76 15.56 -9.81
CA LYS A 294 -3.68 16.99 -9.48
C LYS A 294 -2.34 17.38 -8.86
N ASP A 295 -1.82 16.55 -7.95
CA ASP A 295 -0.62 16.87 -7.18
C ASP A 295 0.59 16.11 -7.70
N LEU A 296 0.55 14.77 -7.81
CA LEU A 296 1.74 13.99 -8.16
C LEU A 296 2.11 14.17 -9.63
N TRP A 297 1.26 13.72 -10.56
CA TRP A 297 1.55 13.77 -12.00
C TRP A 297 1.84 15.17 -12.50
N ASN A 298 1.03 16.17 -12.14
CA ASN A 298 1.24 17.55 -12.58
C ASN A 298 2.55 18.16 -12.07
N SER A 299 3.08 17.68 -10.93
CA SER A 299 4.38 18.13 -10.43
C SER A 299 5.54 17.45 -11.17
N ILE A 300 5.36 16.19 -11.57
CA ILE A 300 6.39 15.35 -12.20
C ILE A 300 6.48 15.59 -13.72
N LYS A 301 5.35 15.81 -14.39
CA LYS A 301 5.26 15.90 -15.85
C LYS A 301 6.22 16.93 -16.47
N PRO A 302 6.41 18.15 -15.92
CA PRO A 302 7.35 19.11 -16.52
C PRO A 302 8.79 18.59 -16.61
N MET A 303 9.27 17.90 -15.57
CA MET A 303 10.59 17.25 -15.55
C MET A 303 10.66 16.15 -16.62
N LEU A 304 9.64 15.29 -16.71
CA LEU A 304 9.60 14.24 -17.73
C LEU A 304 9.61 14.80 -19.16
N VAL A 305 8.88 15.90 -19.41
CA VAL A 305 8.85 16.57 -20.72
C VAL A 305 10.23 17.16 -21.07
N HIS A 306 10.94 17.71 -20.08
CA HIS A 306 12.29 18.24 -20.29
C HIS A 306 13.25 17.13 -20.74
N TYR A 307 13.44 16.10 -19.92
CA TYR A 307 14.36 15.00 -20.26
C TYR A 307 13.92 14.23 -21.50
N SER A 308 12.62 14.15 -21.78
CA SER A 308 12.12 13.49 -22.99
C SER A 308 12.54 14.23 -24.25
N LYS A 309 12.68 15.55 -24.20
CA LYS A 309 13.16 16.34 -25.34
C LYS A 309 14.67 16.21 -25.51
N GLU A 310 15.42 16.19 -24.41
CA GLU A 310 16.88 16.03 -24.46
C GLU A 310 17.28 14.66 -25.04
N ASP A 311 16.54 13.61 -24.69
CA ASP A 311 16.79 12.24 -25.14
C ASP A 311 15.99 11.83 -26.39
N ASN A 312 15.37 12.79 -27.10
CA ASN A 312 14.56 12.57 -28.32
C ASN A 312 13.46 11.50 -28.17
N GLN A 313 12.86 11.38 -26.99
CA GLN A 313 11.75 10.48 -26.69
C GLN A 313 10.43 11.04 -27.23
N LYS A 314 9.46 10.14 -27.50
CA LYS A 314 8.15 10.52 -28.07
C LYS A 314 7.22 11.10 -27.00
N GLU A 315 6.76 12.34 -27.21
CA GLU A 315 5.83 13.03 -26.31
C GLU A 315 4.45 12.33 -26.19
N GLU A 316 4.01 11.61 -27.23
CA GLU A 316 2.73 10.85 -27.24
C GLU A 316 2.64 9.87 -26.05
N THR A 317 3.74 9.25 -25.63
CA THR A 317 3.74 8.31 -24.50
C THR A 317 3.34 9.00 -23.19
N LEU A 318 3.80 10.23 -22.95
CA LEU A 318 3.46 11.00 -21.76
C LEU A 318 1.97 11.38 -21.76
N GLU A 319 1.42 11.69 -22.93
CA GLU A 319 -0.01 11.99 -23.09
C GLU A 319 -0.88 10.75 -22.83
N LEU A 320 -0.45 9.57 -23.30
CA LEU A 320 -1.12 8.31 -23.01
C LEU A 320 -1.12 8.00 -21.51
N ALA A 321 0.04 8.11 -20.85
CA ALA A 321 0.14 7.91 -19.41
C ALA A 321 -0.73 8.89 -18.61
N GLU A 322 -0.79 10.16 -19.01
CA GLU A 322 -1.67 11.15 -18.39
C GLU A 322 -3.15 10.74 -18.47
N ASN A 323 -3.61 10.26 -19.64
CA ASN A 323 -4.99 9.82 -19.82
C ASN A 323 -5.33 8.64 -18.90
N TYR A 324 -4.39 7.73 -18.72
CA TYR A 324 -4.55 6.62 -17.79
C TYR A 324 -4.64 7.08 -16.34
N ILE A 325 -3.73 7.96 -15.91
CA ILE A 325 -3.72 8.51 -14.55
C ILE A 325 -5.01 9.28 -14.27
N ARG A 326 -5.50 10.10 -15.22
CA ARG A 326 -6.78 10.80 -15.11
C ARG A 326 -7.96 9.84 -14.98
N SER A 327 -7.97 8.76 -15.76
CA SER A 327 -9.04 7.76 -15.71
C SER A 327 -9.08 7.06 -14.34
N LEU A 328 -7.91 6.71 -13.79
CA LEU A 328 -7.79 6.15 -12.46
C LEU A 328 -8.17 7.16 -11.36
N ASP A 329 -7.75 8.43 -11.48
CA ASP A 329 -8.11 9.52 -10.55
C ASP A 329 -9.62 9.79 -10.52
N CYS A 330 -10.29 9.69 -11.68
CA CYS A 330 -11.75 9.80 -11.77
C CYS A 330 -12.47 8.66 -11.05
N ILE A 331 -11.88 7.46 -11.00
CA ILE A 331 -12.40 6.34 -10.22
C ILE A 331 -12.04 6.61 -8.76
N ASP A 332 -10.76 6.54 -8.38
CA ASP A 332 -10.29 6.52 -6.99
C ASP A 332 -9.33 7.69 -6.66
N LYS A 333 -9.90 8.90 -6.64
CA LYS A 333 -9.18 10.16 -6.40
C LYS A 333 -8.37 10.20 -5.11
N HIS A 334 -8.90 9.64 -4.02
CA HIS A 334 -8.31 9.74 -2.68
C HIS A 334 -7.64 8.44 -2.21
N GLY A 335 -7.69 7.38 -3.03
CA GLY A 335 -7.11 6.10 -2.66
C GLY A 335 -7.95 5.34 -1.64
N ASP A 336 -9.23 5.64 -1.49
CA ASP A 336 -10.11 5.12 -0.45
C ASP A 336 -11.18 4.17 -0.98
N ILE A 337 -11.52 4.24 -2.28
CA ILE A 337 -12.64 3.48 -2.85
C ILE A 337 -12.45 1.97 -2.77
N PHE A 338 -11.23 1.49 -2.99
CA PHE A 338 -10.95 0.06 -2.93
C PHE A 338 -10.60 -0.43 -1.52
N ARG A 339 -10.59 0.47 -0.53
CA ARG A 339 -10.35 0.15 0.90
C ARG A 339 -11.62 0.07 1.73
N TYR A 340 -12.66 0.78 1.31
CA TYR A 340 -13.92 0.88 2.03
C TYR A 340 -15.10 0.68 1.07
N PRO A 341 -16.18 0.02 1.50
CA PRO A 341 -17.33 -0.20 0.61
C PRO A 341 -18.05 1.12 0.27
N CYS A 342 -17.98 2.11 1.17
CA CYS A 342 -18.60 3.42 1.01
C CYS A 342 -17.79 4.53 1.69
N THR A 343 -18.10 5.78 1.35
CA THR A 343 -17.53 6.95 2.03
C THR A 343 -18.07 7.10 3.45
N TYR A 344 -17.50 8.03 4.23
CA TYR A 344 -18.06 8.42 5.53
C TYR A 344 -19.52 8.88 5.47
N SER A 345 -20.00 9.35 4.32
CA SER A 345 -21.41 9.73 4.11
C SER A 345 -22.31 8.56 3.70
N ASN A 346 -21.80 7.32 3.75
CA ASN A 346 -22.44 6.09 3.28
C ASN A 346 -22.76 6.11 1.78
N GLU A 347 -21.97 6.83 0.99
CA GLU A 347 -22.06 6.86 -0.47
C GLU A 347 -21.21 5.74 -1.08
N TYR A 348 -21.81 4.88 -1.89
CA TYR A 348 -21.15 3.79 -2.60
C TYR A 348 -20.74 4.26 -3.99
N LYS A 349 -19.49 4.71 -4.13
CA LYS A 349 -18.99 5.34 -5.36
C LYS A 349 -18.65 4.37 -6.48
N PHE A 350 -18.29 3.14 -6.13
CA PHE A 350 -17.95 2.07 -7.09
C PHE A 350 -18.88 0.87 -6.85
N ASN A 351 -20.06 0.95 -7.44
CA ASN A 351 -21.16 0.04 -7.22
C ASN A 351 -22.04 -0.08 -8.46
N ASP A 352 -22.63 -1.26 -8.66
CA ASP A 352 -23.42 -1.61 -9.84
C ASP A 352 -22.63 -1.48 -11.15
N GLU A 353 -21.40 -1.97 -11.12
CA GLU A 353 -20.45 -1.89 -12.23
C GLU A 353 -20.15 -3.30 -12.75
N GLU A 354 -20.28 -3.51 -14.05
CA GLU A 354 -19.71 -4.68 -14.70
C GLU A 354 -18.24 -4.39 -15.03
N ILE A 355 -17.35 -5.26 -14.57
CA ILE A 355 -15.91 -5.08 -14.72
C ILE A 355 -15.30 -6.34 -15.32
N ASP A 356 -14.47 -6.16 -16.34
CA ASP A 356 -13.53 -7.17 -16.80
C ASP A 356 -12.25 -7.03 -15.98
N VAL A 357 -12.02 -7.98 -15.07
CA VAL A 357 -10.91 -7.94 -14.11
C VAL A 357 -9.56 -7.97 -14.82
N ALA A 358 -9.43 -8.71 -15.92
CA ALA A 358 -8.19 -8.77 -16.69
C ALA A 358 -7.88 -7.44 -17.38
N ASN A 359 -8.89 -6.83 -18.03
CA ASN A 359 -8.69 -5.52 -18.64
C ASN A 359 -8.38 -4.45 -17.57
N PHE A 360 -9.12 -4.44 -16.46
CA PHE A 360 -8.91 -3.49 -15.37
C PHE A 360 -7.50 -3.63 -14.78
N TYR A 361 -7.06 -4.86 -14.48
CA TYR A 361 -5.72 -5.12 -13.97
C TYR A 361 -4.63 -4.73 -14.98
N SER A 362 -4.78 -5.13 -16.26
CA SER A 362 -3.81 -4.77 -17.31
C SER A 362 -3.71 -3.26 -17.53
N TYR A 363 -4.80 -2.51 -17.31
CA TYR A 363 -4.81 -1.07 -17.38
C TYR A 363 -3.90 -0.47 -16.30
N LEU A 364 -4.07 -0.90 -15.05
CA LEU A 364 -3.24 -0.46 -13.94
C LEU A 364 -1.77 -0.87 -14.13
N LEU A 365 -1.53 -2.11 -14.57
CA LEU A 365 -0.21 -2.64 -14.84
C LEU A 365 0.52 -1.84 -15.93
N GLY A 366 -0.18 -1.39 -16.97
CA GLY A 366 0.38 -0.53 -18.01
C GLY A 366 0.86 0.83 -17.47
N ILE A 367 0.11 1.46 -16.56
CA ILE A 367 0.55 2.71 -15.88
C ILE A 367 1.78 2.43 -15.02
N PHE A 368 1.73 1.33 -14.26
CA PHE A 368 2.80 0.95 -13.37
C PHE A 368 4.12 0.73 -14.13
N HIS A 369 4.12 -0.06 -15.21
CA HIS A 369 5.31 -0.28 -16.03
C HIS A 369 5.81 1.00 -16.71
N PHE A 370 4.92 1.91 -17.11
CA PHE A 370 5.32 3.22 -17.60
C PHE A 370 6.09 4.01 -16.54
N ILE A 371 5.57 4.08 -15.30
CA ILE A 371 6.23 4.76 -14.18
C ILE A 371 7.58 4.13 -13.86
N ASP A 372 7.63 2.80 -13.77
CA ASP A 372 8.85 2.01 -13.51
C ASP A 372 9.91 2.24 -14.61
N SER A 373 9.46 2.33 -15.88
CA SER A 373 10.36 2.63 -17.00
C SER A 373 10.87 4.07 -16.98
N CYS A 374 10.03 5.05 -16.61
CA CYS A 374 10.48 6.44 -16.43
C CYS A 374 11.53 6.55 -15.32
N GLU A 375 11.34 5.82 -14.23
CA GLU A 375 12.28 5.79 -13.13
C GLU A 375 13.63 5.23 -13.56
N ALA A 376 13.66 4.02 -14.13
CA ALA A 376 14.90 3.40 -14.58
C ALA A 376 15.65 4.27 -15.62
N TRP A 377 14.89 4.95 -16.49
CA TRP A 377 15.44 5.91 -17.44
C TRP A 377 16.07 7.13 -16.77
N LEU A 378 15.38 7.77 -15.83
CA LEU A 378 15.89 8.93 -15.11
C LEU A 378 17.07 8.57 -14.19
N ASP A 379 17.08 7.39 -13.57
CA ASP A 379 18.21 6.94 -12.74
C ASP A 379 19.50 6.80 -13.59
N ASN A 380 19.39 6.35 -14.84
CA ASN A 380 20.53 6.34 -15.76
C ASN A 380 21.04 7.75 -16.09
N ILE A 381 20.12 8.69 -16.35
CA ILE A 381 20.47 10.10 -16.60
C ILE A 381 21.14 10.70 -15.36
N LYS A 382 20.58 10.48 -14.18
CA LYS A 382 21.11 10.97 -12.91
C LYS A 382 22.53 10.47 -12.65
N ASN A 383 22.81 9.20 -12.93
CA ASN A 383 24.15 8.65 -12.80
C ASN A 383 25.14 9.38 -13.70
N TYR A 384 24.76 9.66 -14.95
CA TYR A 384 25.57 10.45 -15.87
C TYR A 384 25.78 11.90 -15.39
N GLU A 385 24.74 12.59 -14.93
CA GLU A 385 24.83 13.94 -14.35
C GLU A 385 25.81 13.98 -13.17
N MET A 386 25.74 12.98 -12.27
CA MET A 386 26.65 12.87 -11.13
C MET A 386 28.10 12.61 -11.54
N GLU A 387 28.34 11.77 -12.55
CA GLU A 387 29.68 11.51 -13.09
C GLU A 387 30.31 12.79 -13.65
N VAL A 388 29.59 13.51 -14.52
CA VAL A 388 30.06 14.77 -15.12
C VAL A 388 30.34 15.82 -14.05
N LYS A 389 29.48 15.92 -13.03
CA LYS A 389 29.68 16.87 -11.92
C LYS A 389 30.93 16.54 -11.11
N ASN A 390 31.17 15.26 -10.81
CA ASN A 390 32.35 14.84 -10.07
C ASN A 390 33.64 15.08 -10.86
N GLU A 391 33.63 14.87 -12.17
CA GLU A 391 34.76 15.17 -13.05
C GLU A 391 35.07 16.68 -13.06
N ASN A 392 34.06 17.53 -13.28
CA ASN A 392 34.22 18.98 -13.25
C ASN A 392 34.74 19.50 -11.89
N GLU A 393 34.24 18.95 -10.78
CA GLU A 393 34.73 19.29 -9.43
C GLU A 393 36.20 18.87 -9.22
N ALA A 394 36.61 17.73 -9.77
CA ALA A 394 37.99 17.26 -9.70
C ALA A 394 38.93 18.14 -10.54
N GLU A 395 38.52 18.54 -11.74
CA GLU A 395 39.27 19.47 -12.60
C GLU A 395 39.46 20.83 -11.92
N MET A 396 38.38 21.46 -11.43
CA MET A 396 38.46 22.74 -10.73
C MET A 396 39.37 22.69 -9.49
N ARG A 397 39.34 21.59 -8.72
CA ARG A 397 40.23 21.41 -7.57
C ARG A 397 41.69 21.28 -8.02
N SER A 398 41.96 20.58 -9.11
CA SER A 398 43.30 20.44 -9.68
C SER A 398 43.87 21.78 -10.13
N GLU A 399 43.06 22.57 -10.85
CA GLU A 399 43.44 23.93 -11.29
C GLU A 399 43.73 24.85 -10.10
N TRP A 400 42.86 24.87 -9.10
CA TRP A 400 43.05 25.69 -7.90
C TRP A 400 44.31 25.32 -7.12
N VAL A 401 44.61 24.02 -6.97
CA VAL A 401 45.85 23.54 -6.33
C VAL A 401 47.08 23.94 -7.14
N SER A 402 47.00 23.89 -8.48
CA SER A 402 48.08 24.34 -9.37
C SER A 402 48.34 25.83 -9.22
N GLU A 403 47.30 26.67 -9.24
CA GLU A 403 47.41 28.11 -9.04
C GLU A 403 48.02 28.44 -7.66
N MET A 404 47.51 27.82 -6.58
CA MET A 404 48.03 28.03 -5.22
C MET A 404 49.52 27.68 -5.09
N ARG A 405 50.00 26.62 -5.76
CA ARG A 405 51.44 26.31 -5.80
C ARG A 405 52.25 27.40 -6.47
N THR A 406 51.74 27.93 -7.57
CA THR A 406 52.39 29.02 -8.33
C THR A 406 52.47 30.33 -7.54
N TYR A 407 51.57 30.57 -6.58
CA TYR A 407 51.63 31.74 -5.69
C TYR A 407 52.55 31.57 -4.46
N MET A 408 52.99 30.35 -4.16
CA MET A 408 53.85 30.03 -3.01
C MET A 408 55.34 29.82 -3.39
N GLU A 409 55.65 29.79 -4.68
CA GLU A 409 57.01 29.87 -5.25
C GLU A 409 57.33 31.33 -5.62
#